data_AF-A0A1I7RVT2-F1
#
_entry.id   AF-A0A1I7RVT2-F1
#
_cell.length_a   1.000
_cell.length_b   1.000
_cell.length_c   1.000
_cell.angle_alpha   90.00
_cell.angle_beta   90.00
_cell.angle_gamma   90.00
#
_symmetry.space_group_name_H-M   'P 1'
#
loop_
_entity.id
_entity.type
_entity.pdbx_description
1 polymer ?
#
loop_
_entity_poly.entity_id
_entity_poly.type
_entity_poly.pdbx_seq_one_letter_code
_entity_poly.pdbx_strand_id
1 'polypeptide(L)'
;MSVMLDNKCFNRFLLSIFCWCLFYGVKVPINLFVGYLFTLLAVPQAKIWEKVEYYNQTFPESPYPILYVDPFEMFTILLFGFVVLALAGMELFQIAFVFFILRALESKKAALTEKSYRLQKQLTFALAAQLVVPIVLIFFPVSYGVICRYVGSDPSKMAGDIGFFLFATYGACNALLTIFFVKPYYDFTLRKLQRIFWCFKFEPPKKHSIVVLHSINSYASNVTANNY
;
A
#
# COMPACT_ATOMS: atom_id res chain seq x y z
N MET A 1 -15.45 -14.65 11.33
CA MET A 1 -14.96 -13.72 12.37
C MET A 1 -15.96 -13.46 13.49
N SER A 2 -17.30 -13.63 13.33
CA SER A 2 -18.21 -13.46 14.48
C SER A 2 -17.99 -14.46 15.62
N VAL A 3 -17.52 -15.70 15.35
CA VAL A 3 -17.25 -16.69 16.41
C VAL A 3 -15.91 -16.44 17.15
N MET A 4 -14.89 -15.90 16.47
CA MET A 4 -13.70 -15.38 17.18
C MET A 4 -14.03 -14.08 17.92
N LEU A 5 -14.94 -13.27 17.40
CA LEU A 5 -15.44 -12.08 18.07
C LEU A 5 -16.37 -12.42 19.26
N ASP A 6 -17.10 -13.53 19.21
CA ASP A 6 -18.00 -14.00 20.27
C ASP A 6 -17.24 -14.63 21.44
N ASN A 7 -16.02 -15.13 21.20
CA ASN A 7 -15.13 -15.49 22.28
C ASN A 7 -14.59 -14.22 22.94
N LYS A 8 -15.38 -13.68 23.89
CA LYS A 8 -15.06 -12.48 24.68
C LYS A 8 -13.67 -12.53 25.32
N CYS A 9 -13.12 -13.72 25.58
CA CYS A 9 -11.77 -13.90 26.10
C CYS A 9 -10.73 -13.66 25.00
N PHE A 10 -10.87 -14.31 23.85
CA PHE A 10 -9.97 -14.12 22.70
C PHE A 10 -9.99 -12.67 22.19
N ASN A 11 -11.16 -12.06 22.10
CA ASN A 11 -11.30 -10.66 21.70
C ASN A 11 -10.67 -9.70 22.72
N ARG A 12 -10.86 -9.93 24.02
CA ARG A 12 -10.18 -9.17 25.07
C ARG A 12 -8.68 -9.36 25.00
N PHE A 13 -8.21 -10.56 24.67
CA PHE A 13 -6.79 -10.82 24.47
C PHE A 13 -6.23 -10.06 23.26
N LEU A 14 -6.83 -10.19 22.08
CA LEU A 14 -6.39 -9.50 20.85
C LEU A 14 -6.40 -7.97 21.00
N LEU A 15 -7.39 -7.43 21.70
CA LEU A 15 -7.49 -5.99 21.98
C LEU A 15 -6.71 -5.56 23.22
N SER A 16 -6.14 -6.49 23.99
CA SER A 16 -5.39 -6.18 25.19
C SER A 16 -4.09 -5.48 24.84
N ILE A 17 -3.77 -4.44 25.61
CA ILE A 17 -2.46 -3.78 25.54
C ILE A 17 -1.31 -4.77 25.68
N PHE A 18 -1.50 -5.87 26.43
CA PHE A 18 -0.50 -6.93 26.57
C PHE A 18 -0.19 -7.61 25.23
N CYS A 19 -1.21 -7.95 24.43
CA CYS A 19 -1.00 -8.58 23.13
C CYS A 19 -0.24 -7.64 22.18
N TRP A 20 -0.61 -6.36 22.16
CA TRP A 20 0.11 -5.34 21.40
C TRP A 20 1.55 -5.15 21.88
N CYS A 21 1.79 -5.07 23.19
CA CYS A 21 3.13 -4.99 23.76
C CYS A 21 3.96 -6.22 23.42
N LEU A 22 3.38 -7.43 23.41
CA LEU A 22 4.07 -8.65 23.00
C LEU A 22 4.44 -8.60 21.51
N PHE A 23 3.50 -8.21 20.64
CA PHE A 23 3.76 -8.06 19.21
C PHE A 23 4.85 -7.02 18.92
N TYR A 24 4.77 -5.84 19.53
CA TYR A 24 5.80 -4.80 19.36
C TYR A 24 7.12 -5.20 20.02
N GLY A 25 7.07 -5.86 21.17
CA GLY A 25 8.23 -6.36 21.89
C GLY A 25 9.01 -7.42 21.11
N VAL A 26 8.36 -8.20 20.24
CA VAL A 26 9.02 -9.11 19.30
C VAL A 26 9.46 -8.39 18.02
N LYS A 27 8.61 -7.53 17.47
CA LYS A 27 8.87 -6.82 16.20
C LYS A 27 10.06 -5.87 16.28
N VAL A 28 10.19 -5.12 17.38
CA VAL A 28 11.25 -4.11 17.54
C VAL A 28 12.65 -4.74 17.52
N PRO A 29 12.95 -5.79 18.33
CA PRO A 29 14.23 -6.49 18.24
C PRO A 29 14.53 -7.05 16.86
N ILE A 30 13.53 -7.61 16.16
CA ILE A 30 13.71 -8.10 14.79
C ILE A 30 14.14 -6.96 13.86
N ASN A 31 13.47 -5.83 13.91
CA ASN A 31 13.82 -4.67 13.08
C ASN A 31 15.19 -4.09 13.43
N LEU A 32 15.54 -4.02 14.72
CA LEU A 32 16.86 -3.57 15.15
C LEU A 32 17.95 -4.54 14.69
N PHE A 33 17.70 -5.85 14.78
CA PHE A 33 18.62 -6.88 14.31
C PHE A 33 18.80 -6.82 12.79
N VAL A 34 17.73 -6.67 12.02
CA VAL A 34 17.80 -6.48 10.57
C VAL A 34 18.57 -5.20 10.23
N GLY A 35 18.29 -4.09 10.92
CA GLY A 35 19.04 -2.84 10.76
C GLY A 35 20.53 -3.02 11.05
N TYR A 36 20.87 -3.75 12.11
CA TYR A 36 22.25 -4.09 12.44
C TYR A 36 22.91 -4.95 11.35
N LEU A 37 22.22 -5.97 10.83
CA LEU A 37 22.73 -6.75 9.69
C LEU A 37 23.00 -5.86 8.47
N PHE A 38 22.13 -4.90 8.16
CA PHE A 38 22.38 -3.93 7.10
C PHE A 38 23.63 -3.07 7.35
N THR A 39 23.91 -2.68 8.60
CA THR A 39 25.15 -1.97 8.93
C THR A 39 26.40 -2.82 8.77
N LEU A 40 26.30 -4.14 8.98
CA LEU A 40 27.41 -5.07 8.74
C LEU A 40 27.66 -5.31 7.25
N LEU A 41 26.60 -5.31 6.44
CA LEU A 41 26.67 -5.46 4.98
C LEU A 41 27.12 -4.19 4.26
N ALA A 42 26.82 -3.02 4.83
CA ALA A 42 27.12 -1.74 4.21
C ALA A 42 28.63 -1.56 4.12
N VAL A 43 29.13 -1.43 2.89
CA VAL A 43 30.54 -1.10 2.66
C VAL A 43 30.78 0.33 3.17
N PRO A 44 31.85 0.59 3.95
CA PRO A 44 32.20 1.93 4.37
C PRO A 44 32.33 2.87 3.16
N GLN A 45 31.74 4.06 3.24
CA GLN A 45 31.66 5.02 2.12
C GLN A 45 33.02 5.30 1.44
N ALA A 46 34.11 5.34 2.23
CA ALA A 46 35.46 5.55 1.73
C ALA A 46 35.97 4.42 0.79
N LYS A 47 35.43 3.20 0.90
CA LYS A 47 35.85 2.02 0.14
C LYS A 47 34.92 1.68 -1.03
N ILE A 48 33.84 2.44 -1.21
CA ILE A 48 32.86 2.15 -2.26
C ILE A 48 33.53 2.31 -3.62
N TRP A 49 34.14 3.48 -3.91
CA TRP A 49 34.74 3.75 -5.22
C TRP A 49 35.82 2.75 -5.62
N GLU A 50 36.64 2.30 -4.66
CA GLU A 50 37.63 1.23 -4.87
C GLU A 50 36.97 -0.06 -5.37
N LYS A 51 35.90 -0.51 -4.71
CA LYS A 51 35.17 -1.72 -5.13
C LYS A 51 34.42 -1.53 -6.45
N VAL A 52 33.87 -0.35 -6.68
CA VAL A 52 33.13 -0.04 -7.91
C VAL A 52 34.05 -0.07 -9.13
N GLU A 53 35.23 0.54 -9.01
CA GLU A 53 36.26 0.51 -10.03
C GLU A 53 36.77 -0.92 -10.27
N TYR A 54 37.00 -1.67 -9.19
CA TYR A 54 37.42 -3.08 -9.27
C TYR A 54 36.42 -3.97 -10.05
N TYR A 55 35.12 -3.77 -9.86
CA TYR A 55 34.08 -4.55 -10.56
C TYR A 55 33.61 -3.93 -11.88
N ASN A 56 34.18 -2.79 -12.29
CA ASN A 56 33.76 -2.04 -13.48
C ASN A 56 32.24 -1.80 -13.55
N GLN A 57 31.61 -1.51 -12.41
CA GLN A 57 30.17 -1.33 -12.32
C GLN A 57 29.78 0.11 -12.67
N THR A 58 28.95 0.29 -13.70
CA THR A 58 28.31 1.58 -13.97
C THR A 58 27.20 1.85 -12.95
N PHE A 59 27.39 2.88 -12.12
CA PHE A 59 26.33 3.39 -11.27
C PHE A 59 25.32 4.19 -12.10
N PRO A 60 24.02 4.19 -11.73
CA PRO A 60 23.15 5.28 -12.13
C PRO A 60 23.79 6.59 -11.65
N GLU A 61 23.64 7.68 -12.43
CA GLU A 61 24.33 8.99 -12.35
C GLU A 61 24.27 9.76 -11.00
N SER A 62 23.97 9.09 -9.89
CA SER A 62 24.05 9.65 -8.55
C SER A 62 25.51 9.73 -8.08
N PRO A 63 25.99 10.92 -7.69
CA PRO A 63 27.35 11.11 -7.19
C PRO A 63 27.61 10.49 -5.82
N TYR A 64 26.58 10.01 -5.11
CA TYR A 64 26.72 9.44 -3.76
C TYR A 64 25.79 8.24 -3.56
N PRO A 65 26.28 6.99 -3.69
CA PRO A 65 25.50 5.81 -3.36
C PRO A 65 25.20 5.79 -1.85
N ILE A 66 23.92 5.88 -1.49
CA ILE A 66 23.45 5.90 -0.10
C ILE A 66 23.75 4.56 0.60
N LEU A 67 23.62 3.45 -0.14
CA LEU A 67 23.90 2.10 0.34
C LEU A 67 24.58 1.30 -0.77
N TYR A 68 25.78 0.81 -0.51
CA TYR A 68 26.47 -0.16 -1.36
C TYR A 68 26.74 -1.40 -0.53
N VAL A 69 26.28 -2.55 -1.03
CA VAL A 69 26.54 -3.87 -0.46
C VAL A 69 27.37 -4.61 -1.48
N ASP A 70 28.50 -5.18 -1.08
CA ASP A 70 29.35 -5.94 -1.99
C ASP A 70 28.59 -7.21 -2.42
N PRO A 71 28.20 -7.32 -3.71
CA PRO A 71 27.38 -8.43 -4.16
C PRO A 71 28.19 -9.72 -4.38
N PHE A 72 29.52 -9.67 -4.29
CA PHE A 72 30.41 -10.83 -4.46
C PHE A 72 30.85 -11.45 -3.14
N GLU A 73 30.57 -10.80 -2.02
CA GLU A 73 30.90 -11.34 -0.71
C GLU A 73 30.01 -12.55 -0.38
N MET A 74 30.61 -13.67 0.02
CA MET A 74 29.88 -14.91 0.34
C MET A 74 28.81 -14.67 1.40
N PHE A 75 29.09 -13.82 2.38
CA PHE A 75 28.13 -13.43 3.40
C PHE A 75 26.89 -12.74 2.82
N THR A 76 27.07 -11.81 1.87
CA THR A 76 25.98 -11.14 1.15
C THR A 76 25.10 -12.14 0.42
N ILE A 77 25.70 -13.07 -0.33
CA ILE A 77 24.96 -14.09 -1.11
C ILE A 77 24.14 -14.98 -0.18
N LEU A 78 24.75 -15.47 0.91
CA LEU A 78 24.06 -16.30 1.90
C LEU A 78 22.89 -15.56 2.56
N LEU A 79 23.07 -14.28 2.91
CA LEU A 79 22.02 -13.49 3.52
C LEU A 79 20.85 -13.24 2.55
N PHE A 80 21.14 -12.86 1.30
CA PHE A 80 20.09 -12.71 0.29
C PHE A 80 19.35 -14.02 0.02
N GLY A 81 20.06 -15.15 -0.02
CA GLY A 81 19.45 -16.48 -0.09
C GLY A 81 18.52 -16.76 1.09
N PHE A 82 18.96 -16.45 2.31
CA PHE A 82 18.15 -16.57 3.51
C PHE A 82 16.88 -15.68 3.44
N VAL A 83 17.00 -14.44 2.96
CA VAL A 83 15.85 -13.54 2.76
C VAL A 83 14.85 -14.12 1.78
N VAL A 84 15.30 -14.67 0.65
CA VAL A 84 14.40 -15.31 -0.33
C VAL A 84 13.70 -16.53 0.28
N LEU A 85 14.42 -17.37 1.02
CA LEU A 85 13.82 -18.53 1.70
C LEU A 85 12.82 -18.10 2.79
N ALA A 86 13.14 -17.06 3.55
CA ALA A 86 12.25 -16.51 4.56
C ALA A 86 10.98 -15.91 3.95
N LEU A 87 11.12 -15.16 2.83
CA LEU A 87 9.98 -14.66 2.08
C LEU A 87 9.10 -15.81 1.56
N ALA A 88 9.69 -16.82 0.92
CA ALA A 88 8.96 -17.99 0.45
C ALA A 88 8.22 -18.71 1.60
N GLY A 89 8.89 -18.93 2.74
CA GLY A 89 8.29 -19.55 3.92
C GLY A 89 7.13 -18.75 4.49
N MET A 90 7.27 -17.41 4.57
CA MET A 90 6.18 -16.53 5.00
C MET A 90 4.99 -16.56 4.06
N GLU A 91 5.20 -16.52 2.75
CA GLU A 91 4.12 -16.58 1.76
C GLU A 91 3.38 -17.92 1.81
N LEU A 92 4.11 -19.04 1.90
CA LEU A 92 3.51 -20.38 2.06
C LEU A 92 2.68 -20.48 3.35
N PHE A 93 3.19 -19.93 4.46
CA PHE A 93 2.47 -19.89 5.72
C PHE A 93 1.17 -19.06 5.61
N GLN A 94 1.22 -17.91 4.96
CA GLN A 94 0.05 -17.04 4.76
C GLN A 94 -1.01 -17.72 3.88
N ILE A 95 -0.61 -18.37 2.80
CA ILE A 95 -1.51 -19.16 1.94
C ILE A 95 -2.17 -20.29 2.75
N ALA A 96 -1.38 -21.06 3.51
CA ALA A 96 -1.89 -22.13 4.36
C ALA A 96 -2.89 -21.60 5.40
N PHE A 97 -2.62 -20.43 5.98
CA PHE A 97 -3.50 -19.78 6.93
C PHE A 97 -4.83 -19.34 6.29
N VAL A 98 -4.81 -18.83 5.06
CA VAL A 98 -6.05 -18.52 4.32
C VAL A 98 -6.87 -19.78 4.04
N PHE A 99 -6.25 -20.87 3.61
CA PHE A 99 -6.95 -22.15 3.42
C PHE A 99 -7.57 -22.65 4.73
N PHE A 100 -6.84 -22.52 5.85
CA PHE A 100 -7.36 -22.85 7.18
C PHE A 100 -8.58 -22.00 7.53
N ILE A 101 -8.54 -20.68 7.30
CA ILE A 101 -9.68 -19.78 7.53
C ILE A 101 -10.88 -20.16 6.66
N LEU A 102 -10.67 -20.47 5.38
CA LEU A 102 -11.75 -20.87 4.47
C LEU A 102 -12.44 -22.17 4.95
N ARG A 103 -11.67 -23.19 5.33
CA ARG A 103 -12.23 -24.42 5.92
C ARG A 103 -12.96 -24.17 7.23
N ALA A 104 -12.39 -23.33 8.10
CA ALA A 104 -13.03 -22.94 9.35
C ALA A 104 -14.36 -22.19 9.08
N LEU A 105 -14.42 -21.36 8.04
CA LEU A 105 -15.62 -20.64 7.64
C LEU A 105 -16.71 -21.60 7.09
N GLU A 106 -16.33 -22.60 6.29
CA GLU A 106 -17.26 -23.60 5.76
C GLU A 106 -17.89 -24.45 6.86
N SER A 107 -17.09 -24.92 7.83
CA SER A 107 -17.61 -25.69 8.97
C SER A 107 -18.60 -24.92 9.85
N LYS A 108 -18.60 -23.59 9.77
CA LYS A 108 -19.49 -22.69 10.53
C LYS A 108 -20.62 -22.09 9.70
N LYS A 109 -20.81 -22.53 8.46
CA LYS A 109 -21.85 -22.00 7.56
C LYS A 109 -23.25 -22.06 8.18
N ALA A 110 -23.58 -23.13 8.91
CA ALA A 110 -24.89 -23.31 9.55
C ALA A 110 -25.15 -22.37 10.75
N ALA A 111 -24.08 -21.86 11.38
CA ALA A 111 -24.18 -21.00 12.56
C ALA A 111 -24.21 -19.50 12.22
N LEU A 112 -23.94 -19.13 10.96
CA LEU A 112 -23.87 -17.74 10.51
C LEU A 112 -25.10 -17.37 9.69
N THR A 113 -25.57 -16.14 9.85
CA THR A 113 -26.55 -15.58 8.92
C THR A 113 -25.93 -15.51 7.51
N GLU A 114 -26.76 -15.70 6.48
CA GLU A 114 -26.31 -15.74 5.09
C GLU A 114 -25.54 -14.46 4.71
N LYS A 115 -26.01 -13.29 5.19
CA LYS A 115 -25.36 -12.00 4.98
C LYS A 115 -23.96 -11.93 5.59
N SER A 116 -23.80 -12.40 6.84
CA SER A 116 -22.50 -12.43 7.52
C SER A 116 -21.54 -13.43 6.87
N TYR A 117 -22.03 -14.58 6.42
CA TYR A 117 -21.23 -15.56 5.70
C TYR A 117 -20.70 -15.00 4.37
N ARG A 118 -21.56 -14.37 3.56
CA ARG A 118 -21.15 -13.72 2.30
C ARG A 118 -20.09 -12.65 2.53
N LEU A 119 -20.27 -11.79 3.54
CA LEU A 119 -19.31 -10.74 3.88
C LEU A 119 -17.95 -11.32 4.31
N GLN A 120 -17.95 -12.35 5.16
CA GLN A 120 -16.71 -13.00 5.61
C GLN A 120 -15.99 -13.69 4.45
N LYS A 121 -16.72 -14.38 3.57
CA LYS A 121 -16.14 -15.01 2.38
C LYS A 121 -15.49 -13.97 1.45
N GLN A 122 -16.15 -12.83 1.25
CA GLN A 122 -15.59 -11.71 0.46
C GLN A 122 -14.30 -11.17 1.09
N LEU A 123 -14.28 -10.96 2.41
CA LEU A 123 -13.08 -10.47 3.10
C LEU A 123 -11.93 -11.47 3.01
N THR A 124 -12.20 -12.77 3.19
CA THR A 124 -11.17 -13.81 3.07
C THR A 124 -10.64 -13.91 1.65
N PHE A 125 -11.49 -13.76 0.63
CA PHE A 125 -11.05 -13.73 -0.77
C PHE A 125 -10.22 -12.48 -1.08
N ALA A 126 -10.60 -11.32 -0.52
CA ALA A 126 -9.82 -10.10 -0.64
C ALA A 126 -8.42 -10.29 -0.02
N LEU A 127 -8.35 -10.87 1.18
CA LEU A 127 -7.08 -11.18 1.84
C LEU A 127 -6.24 -12.16 1.00
N ALA A 128 -6.86 -13.20 0.45
CA ALA A 128 -6.19 -14.14 -0.45
C ALA A 128 -5.61 -13.44 -1.69
N ALA A 129 -6.35 -12.51 -2.29
CA ALA A 129 -5.88 -11.72 -3.42
C ALA A 129 -4.71 -10.80 -3.05
N GLN A 130 -4.72 -10.21 -1.85
CA GLN A 130 -3.62 -9.40 -1.33
C GLN A 130 -2.34 -10.22 -1.13
N LEU A 131 -2.43 -11.51 -0.81
CA LEU A 131 -1.26 -12.40 -0.69
C LEU A 131 -0.57 -12.65 -2.03
N VAL A 132 -1.28 -12.56 -3.15
CA VAL A 132 -0.67 -12.74 -4.48
C VAL A 132 0.21 -11.55 -4.86
N VAL A 133 -0.08 -10.36 -4.33
CA VAL A 133 0.63 -9.12 -4.64
C VAL A 133 2.12 -9.16 -4.28
N PRO A 134 2.52 -9.45 -3.01
CA PRO A 134 3.93 -9.51 -2.66
C PRO A 134 4.66 -10.63 -3.41
N ILE A 135 4.00 -11.75 -3.74
CA ILE A 135 4.58 -12.80 -4.59
C ILE A 135 4.96 -12.21 -5.96
N VAL A 136 4.05 -11.44 -6.57
CA VAL A 136 4.28 -10.90 -7.91
C VAL A 136 5.27 -9.72 -7.90
N LEU A 137 5.08 -8.78 -6.98
CA LEU A 137 5.76 -7.48 -6.99
C LEU A 137 7.05 -7.44 -6.17
N ILE A 138 7.25 -8.39 -5.25
CA ILE A 138 8.43 -8.42 -4.37
C ILE A 138 9.22 -9.71 -4.57
N PHE A 139 8.57 -10.87 -4.47
CA PHE A 139 9.28 -12.15 -4.53
C PHE A 139 9.96 -12.37 -5.88
N PHE A 140 9.26 -12.21 -7.01
CA PHE A 140 9.89 -12.38 -8.33
C PHE A 140 11.10 -11.48 -8.59
N PRO A 141 11.03 -10.14 -8.43
CA PRO A 141 12.19 -9.29 -8.71
C PRO A 141 13.37 -9.57 -7.78
N VAL A 142 13.11 -9.88 -6.50
CA VAL A 142 14.17 -10.24 -5.54
C VAL A 142 14.79 -11.58 -5.92
N SER A 143 13.99 -12.62 -6.17
CA SER A 143 14.47 -13.93 -6.58
C SER A 143 15.24 -13.88 -7.90
N TYR A 144 14.77 -13.11 -8.88
CA TYR A 144 15.48 -12.90 -10.14
C TYR A 144 16.88 -12.30 -9.90
N GLY A 145 16.98 -11.26 -9.07
CA GLY A 145 18.27 -10.66 -8.70
C GLY A 145 19.23 -11.66 -8.07
N VAL A 146 18.73 -12.47 -7.12
CA VAL A 146 19.54 -13.51 -6.45
C VAL A 146 19.97 -14.62 -7.42
N ILE A 147 19.08 -15.09 -8.30
CA ILE A 147 19.38 -16.15 -9.26
C ILE A 147 20.43 -15.68 -10.27
N CYS A 148 20.25 -14.49 -10.87
CA CYS A 148 21.22 -13.92 -11.81
C CYS A 148 22.61 -13.90 -11.15
N ARG A 149 22.65 -13.43 -9.89
CA ARG A 149 23.88 -13.34 -9.12
C ARG A 149 24.53 -14.69 -8.86
N TYR A 150 23.74 -15.71 -8.51
CA TYR A 150 24.24 -17.07 -8.27
C TYR A 150 24.80 -17.72 -9.55
N VAL A 151 24.20 -17.43 -10.71
CA VAL A 151 24.64 -17.93 -12.02
C VAL A 151 25.85 -17.14 -12.58
N GLY A 152 26.27 -16.07 -11.90
CA GLY A 152 27.38 -15.22 -12.34
C GLY A 152 27.02 -14.27 -13.48
N SER A 153 25.73 -14.06 -13.73
CA SER A 153 25.22 -13.07 -14.68
C SER A 153 24.74 -11.83 -13.94
N ASP A 154 25.11 -10.63 -14.40
CA ASP A 154 24.57 -9.42 -13.81
C ASP A 154 23.17 -9.14 -14.38
N PRO A 155 22.17 -8.83 -13.53
CA PRO A 155 20.86 -8.43 -14.02
C PRO A 155 20.99 -7.15 -14.84
N SER A 156 20.29 -7.10 -15.99
CA SER A 156 20.29 -5.89 -16.81
C SER A 156 19.79 -4.68 -16.00
N LYS A 157 20.34 -3.49 -16.28
CA LYS A 157 19.89 -2.23 -15.65
C LYS A 157 18.36 -2.06 -15.72
N MET A 158 17.78 -2.37 -16.88
CA MET A 158 16.34 -2.32 -17.10
C MET A 158 15.57 -3.25 -16.15
N ALA A 159 16.07 -4.46 -15.90
CA ALA A 159 15.44 -5.39 -14.96
C ALA A 159 15.51 -4.87 -13.51
N GLY A 160 16.63 -4.25 -13.13
CA GLY A 160 16.77 -3.58 -11.83
C GLY A 160 15.78 -2.43 -11.63
N ASP A 161 15.67 -1.55 -12.64
CA ASP A 161 14.74 -0.41 -12.61
C ASP A 161 13.28 -0.86 -12.52
N ILE A 162 12.90 -1.89 -13.29
CA ILE A 162 11.57 -2.51 -13.22
C ILE A 162 11.34 -3.11 -11.83
N GLY A 163 12.30 -3.88 -11.30
CA GLY A 163 12.19 -4.46 -9.96
C GLY A 163 11.99 -3.42 -8.87
N PHE A 164 12.73 -2.32 -8.93
CA PHE A 164 12.57 -1.20 -8.01
C PHE A 164 11.20 -0.53 -8.14
N PHE A 165 10.71 -0.33 -9.37
CA PHE A 165 9.38 0.22 -9.60
C PHE A 165 8.26 -0.69 -9.06
N LEU A 166 8.36 -2.01 -9.26
CA LEU A 166 7.41 -2.99 -8.72
C LEU A 166 7.41 -2.96 -7.18
N PHE A 167 8.59 -2.84 -6.57
CA PHE A 167 8.70 -2.67 -5.13
C PHE A 167 8.07 -1.35 -4.67
N ALA A 168 8.38 -0.22 -5.29
CA ALA A 168 7.81 1.07 -4.90
C ALA A 168 6.27 1.12 -5.03
N THR A 169 5.71 0.37 -5.98
CA THR A 169 4.26 0.34 -6.25
C THR A 169 3.49 -0.70 -5.44
N TYR A 170 4.15 -1.62 -4.71
CA TYR A 170 3.46 -2.70 -3.99
C TYR A 170 2.39 -2.17 -3.01
N GLY A 171 2.71 -1.09 -2.28
CA GLY A 171 1.82 -0.53 -1.26
C GLY A 171 0.55 0.04 -1.89
N ALA A 172 0.69 0.69 -3.06
CA ALA A 172 -0.43 1.21 -3.82
C ALA A 172 -1.31 0.09 -4.37
N CYS A 173 -0.71 -0.96 -4.95
CA CYS A 173 -1.45 -2.13 -5.44
C CYS A 173 -2.26 -2.82 -4.33
N ASN A 174 -1.67 -2.99 -3.15
CA ASN A 174 -2.34 -3.61 -2.00
C ASN A 174 -3.52 -2.75 -1.51
N ALA A 175 -3.34 -1.43 -1.45
CA ALA A 175 -4.41 -0.49 -1.10
C ALA A 175 -5.56 -0.53 -2.13
N LEU A 176 -5.23 -0.53 -3.43
CA LEU A 176 -6.23 -0.63 -4.50
C LEU A 176 -7.03 -1.92 -4.42
N LEU A 177 -6.39 -3.07 -4.23
CA LEU A 177 -7.08 -4.35 -4.07
C LEU A 177 -8.04 -4.35 -2.89
N THR A 178 -7.63 -3.77 -1.76
CA THR A 178 -8.50 -3.60 -0.59
C THR A 178 -9.76 -2.81 -0.95
N ILE A 179 -9.58 -1.68 -1.65
CA ILE A 179 -10.69 -0.81 -2.03
C ILE A 179 -11.62 -1.53 -3.01
N PHE A 180 -11.09 -2.24 -4.02
CA PHE A 180 -11.92 -2.89 -5.04
C PHE A 180 -12.64 -4.15 -4.54
N PHE A 181 -12.00 -4.98 -3.72
CA PHE A 181 -12.59 -6.25 -3.28
C PHE A 181 -13.53 -6.11 -2.08
N VAL A 182 -13.29 -5.14 -1.20
CA VAL A 182 -14.13 -4.95 -0.02
C VAL A 182 -15.23 -3.94 -0.35
N LYS A 183 -16.36 -4.44 -0.86
CA LYS A 183 -17.53 -3.65 -1.30
C LYS A 183 -17.89 -2.42 -0.42
N PRO A 184 -17.98 -2.51 0.93
CA PRO A 184 -18.27 -1.32 1.73
C PRO A 184 -17.20 -0.22 1.62
N TYR A 185 -15.93 -0.58 1.44
CA TYR A 185 -14.85 0.37 1.17
C TYR A 185 -14.95 0.94 -0.24
N TYR A 186 -15.24 0.13 -1.25
CA TYR A 186 -15.49 0.60 -2.62
C TYR A 186 -16.58 1.67 -2.64
N ASP A 187 -17.76 1.35 -2.09
CA ASP A 187 -18.92 2.25 -2.09
C ASP A 187 -18.63 3.55 -1.32
N PHE A 188 -17.89 3.47 -0.21
CA PHE A 188 -17.48 4.64 0.57
C PHE A 188 -16.48 5.53 -0.19
N THR A 189 -15.43 4.92 -0.75
CA THR A 189 -14.39 5.62 -1.49
C THR A 189 -14.97 6.27 -2.74
N LEU A 190 -15.80 5.57 -3.51
CA LEU A 190 -16.44 6.12 -4.70
C LEU A 190 -17.33 7.32 -4.38
N ARG A 191 -18.12 7.27 -3.30
CA ARG A 191 -18.95 8.40 -2.86
C ARG A 191 -18.11 9.62 -2.47
N LYS A 192 -16.99 9.40 -1.77
CA LYS A 192 -16.06 10.49 -1.43
C LYS A 192 -15.37 11.06 -2.66
N LEU A 193 -14.90 10.19 -3.57
CA LEU A 193 -14.27 10.61 -4.81
C LEU A 193 -15.24 11.42 -5.67
N GLN A 194 -16.47 10.93 -5.84
CA GLN A 194 -17.53 11.64 -6.54
C GLN A 194 -17.80 13.00 -5.92
N ARG A 195 -17.83 13.12 -4.59
CA ARG A 195 -18.00 14.42 -3.93
C ARG A 195 -16.83 15.37 -4.23
N ILE A 196 -15.59 14.88 -4.22
CA ILE A 196 -14.41 15.68 -4.57
C ILE A 196 -14.49 16.12 -6.05
N PHE A 197 -14.78 15.19 -6.96
CA PHE A 197 -14.96 15.50 -8.38
C PHE A 197 -16.13 16.45 -8.64
N TRP A 198 -17.20 16.38 -7.85
CA TRP A 198 -18.31 17.35 -7.89
C TRP A 198 -17.90 18.73 -7.37
N CYS A 199 -17.05 18.81 -6.34
CA CYS A 199 -16.48 20.10 -5.89
C CYS A 199 -15.52 20.72 -6.91
N PHE A 200 -14.83 19.89 -7.72
CA PHE A 200 -13.99 20.38 -8.82
C PHE A 200 -14.78 20.73 -10.07
N LYS A 201 -16.03 20.26 -10.21
CA LYS A 201 -16.92 20.62 -11.32
C LYS A 201 -17.55 21.99 -11.06
N PHE A 202 -16.70 23.01 -11.18
CA PHE A 202 -16.97 24.40 -11.60
C PHE A 202 -18.44 24.84 -11.45
N GLU A 203 -18.73 25.60 -10.40
CA GLU A 203 -19.88 26.50 -10.41
C GLU A 203 -19.53 27.63 -11.39
N PRO A 204 -20.20 27.74 -12.57
CA PRO A 204 -19.92 28.85 -13.47
C PRO A 204 -20.20 30.15 -12.72
N PRO A 205 -19.37 31.20 -12.88
CA PRO A 205 -19.59 32.46 -12.19
C PRO A 205 -21.02 32.94 -12.49
N LYS A 206 -21.83 33.10 -11.44
CA LYS A 206 -23.18 33.65 -11.54
C LYS A 206 -23.06 34.99 -12.25
N LYS A 207 -23.62 35.10 -13.46
CA LYS A 207 -23.81 36.38 -14.14
C LYS A 207 -24.62 37.26 -13.20
N HIS A 208 -23.96 38.22 -12.56
CA HIS A 208 -24.67 39.31 -11.89
C HIS A 208 -25.45 40.06 -12.96
N SER A 209 -26.76 39.85 -12.99
CA SER A 209 -27.68 40.65 -13.79
C SER A 209 -27.54 42.09 -13.32
N ILE A 210 -26.90 42.94 -14.13
CA ILE A 210 -26.89 44.37 -13.91
C ILE A 210 -28.34 44.84 -14.10
N VAL A 211 -29.03 45.09 -12.99
CA VAL A 211 -30.35 45.73 -12.99
C VAL A 211 -30.10 47.18 -13.37
N VAL A 212 -30.37 47.52 -14.63
CA VAL A 212 -30.43 48.90 -15.08
C VAL A 212 -31.67 49.52 -14.45
N LEU A 213 -31.47 50.33 -13.40
CA LEU A 213 -32.52 51.16 -12.81
C LEU A 213 -32.94 52.21 -13.85
N HIS A 214 -34.07 51.97 -14.51
CA HIS A 214 -34.72 52.99 -15.32
C HIS A 214 -35.21 54.11 -14.38
N SER A 215 -34.65 55.31 -14.56
CA SER A 215 -35.06 56.54 -13.89
C SER A 215 -36.56 56.80 -14.09
N ILE A 216 -37.33 56.78 -12.99
CA ILE A 216 -38.73 57.20 -12.94
C ILE A 216 -38.75 58.72 -12.72
N ASN A 217 -38.62 59.49 -13.79
CA ASN A 217 -38.91 60.92 -13.81
C ASN A 217 -40.08 61.16 -14.77
N SER A 218 -41.32 60.88 -14.34
CA SER A 218 -42.55 61.28 -15.04
C SER A 218 -43.80 61.11 -14.15
N TYR A 219 -43.81 61.68 -12.94
CA TYR A 219 -45.05 61.87 -12.15
C TYR A 219 -45.01 63.19 -11.36
N ALA A 220 -44.60 64.26 -12.03
CA ALA A 220 -44.65 65.62 -11.50
C ALA A 220 -45.03 66.62 -12.59
N SER A 221 -46.19 66.42 -13.21
CA SER A 221 -46.97 67.50 -13.83
C SER A 221 -48.38 66.96 -14.07
N ASN A 222 -49.38 67.67 -13.52
CA ASN A 222 -50.85 67.51 -13.68
C ASN A 222 -51.64 67.47 -12.36
N VAL A 223 -51.10 68.06 -11.29
CA VAL A 223 -51.91 68.49 -10.14
C VAL A 223 -51.57 69.95 -9.82
N THR A 224 -51.82 70.85 -10.77
CA THR A 224 -51.93 72.31 -10.55
C THR A 224 -52.37 73.03 -11.84
N ALA A 225 -53.67 73.00 -12.14
CA ALA A 225 -54.37 74.03 -12.91
C ALA A 225 -55.87 73.83 -12.66
N ASN A 226 -56.41 74.45 -11.61
CA ASN A 226 -57.16 75.72 -11.67
C ASN A 226 -58.60 75.46 -12.13
N ASN A 227 -59.61 75.52 -11.24
CA ASN A 227 -60.18 76.76 -10.67
C ASN A 227 -60.29 77.84 -11.75
N TYR A 228 -61.43 77.87 -12.46
CA TYR A 228 -62.40 78.98 -12.55
C TYR A 228 -63.57 78.53 -13.42
#